data_AF-A0A7C3T0Y5-F1
#
_entry.id   AF-A0A7C3T0Y5-F1
#
_cell.length_a   1.000
_cell.length_b   1.000
_cell.length_c   1.000
_cell.angle_alpha   90.00
_cell.angle_beta   90.00
_cell.angle_gamma   90.00
#
_symmetry.space_group_name_H-M   'P 1'
#
loop_
_entity.id
_entity.type
_entity.pdbx_description
1 polymer ?
#
loop_
_entity_poly.entity_id
_entity_poly.type
_entity_poly.pdbx_seq_one_letter_code
_entity_poly.pdbx_strand_id
1 'polypeptide(L)'
;MRRFETIEHTADVGIVAYGSSLAEVFEACALGMMSLILDPHAVEGRQEVPISAEAGDAKALLVAWLSEVLFLVEAEGWAFGDFRVGEIAHSLVRGRGVGEPLDARKHGLHGEVKAATYHMLELAEEDGLWKARVIFDV
;
A
#
# COMPACT_ATOMS: atom_id res chain seq x y z
N MET A 1 -44.34 1.05 -1.75
CA MET A 1 -43.36 0.01 -1.40
C MET A 1 -41.98 0.64 -1.36
N ARG A 2 -41.22 0.42 -0.28
CA ARG A 2 -39.78 0.75 -0.26
C ARG A 2 -39.06 -0.26 -1.14
N ARG A 3 -38.23 0.22 -2.08
CA ARG A 3 -37.50 -0.63 -3.05
C ARG A 3 -36.08 -0.98 -2.59
N PHE A 4 -35.51 -0.18 -1.70
CA PHE A 4 -34.22 -0.40 -1.07
C PHE A 4 -34.15 0.38 0.24
N GLU A 5 -33.21 0.00 1.09
CA GLU A 5 -32.69 0.81 2.17
C GLU A 5 -31.18 0.70 2.16
N THR A 6 -30.50 1.79 2.49
CA THR A 6 -29.04 1.85 2.59
C THR A 6 -28.66 1.71 4.05
N ILE A 7 -27.62 0.91 4.32
CA ILE A 7 -27.06 0.72 5.65
C ILE A 7 -25.72 1.44 5.65
N GLU A 8 -25.46 2.22 6.70
CA GLU A 8 -24.15 2.84 6.92
C GLU A 8 -23.14 1.74 7.27
N HIS A 9 -22.05 1.64 6.50
CA HIS A 9 -20.94 0.74 6.78
C HIS A 9 -19.69 1.60 6.99
N THR A 10 -19.15 1.61 8.20
CA THR A 10 -17.91 2.30 8.56
C THR A 10 -16.81 1.25 8.70
N ALA A 11 -16.21 0.88 7.57
CA ALA A 11 -15.09 -0.04 7.51
C ALA A 11 -13.90 0.65 6.86
N ASP A 12 -13.44 1.74 7.48
CA ASP A 12 -12.28 2.50 7.01
C ASP A 12 -11.13 2.27 7.98
N VAL A 13 -10.06 1.63 7.51
CA VAL A 13 -8.76 1.56 8.21
C VAL A 13 -7.79 2.45 7.46
N GLY A 14 -6.88 3.11 8.17
CA GLY A 14 -5.93 4.02 7.53
C GLY A 14 -4.55 3.98 8.16
N ILE A 15 -3.58 4.41 7.38
CA ILE A 15 -2.20 4.60 7.83
C ILE A 15 -1.79 6.06 7.67
N VAL A 16 -0.82 6.46 8.50
CA VAL A 16 -0.02 7.66 8.26
C VAL A 16 1.43 7.22 8.16
N ALA A 17 2.02 7.44 6.99
CA ALA A 17 3.39 7.08 6.68
C ALA A 17 4.28 8.33 6.62
N TYR A 18 5.56 8.15 6.94
CA TYR A 18 6.55 9.21 6.97
C TYR A 18 7.82 8.76 6.23
N GLY A 19 8.54 9.71 5.64
CA GLY A 19 9.83 9.46 4.99
C GLY A 19 10.63 10.74 4.86
N SER A 20 11.95 10.63 4.71
CA SER A 20 12.83 11.76 4.39
C SER A 20 12.79 12.13 2.89
N SER A 21 12.14 11.30 2.08
CA SER A 21 11.92 11.54 0.66
C SER A 21 10.55 11.01 0.21
N LEU A 22 10.11 11.44 -0.97
CA LEU A 22 8.89 10.92 -1.60
C LEU A 22 8.98 9.41 -1.86
N ALA A 23 10.16 8.90 -2.20
CA ALA A 23 10.38 7.45 -2.37
C ALA A 23 10.15 6.69 -1.05
N GLU A 24 10.76 7.16 0.04
CA GLU A 24 10.62 6.53 1.36
C GLU A 24 9.17 6.54 1.85
N VAL A 25 8.39 7.60 1.57
CA VAL A 25 6.98 7.62 1.98
C VAL A 25 6.13 6.61 1.18
N PHE A 26 6.47 6.34 -0.09
CA PHE A 26 5.81 5.31 -0.91
C PHE A 26 6.14 3.90 -0.42
N GLU A 27 7.40 3.65 -0.08
CA GLU A 27 7.86 2.40 0.54
C GLU A 27 7.14 2.17 1.88
N ALA A 28 7.12 3.19 2.73
CA ALA A 28 6.46 3.14 4.04
C ALA A 28 4.94 2.95 3.92
N CYS A 29 4.29 3.54 2.92
CA CYS A 29 2.86 3.30 2.67
C CYS A 29 2.60 1.84 2.28
N ALA A 30 3.43 1.26 1.40
CA ALA A 30 3.27 -0.13 1.00
C ALA A 30 3.51 -1.08 2.17
N LEU A 31 4.55 -0.85 2.97
CA LEU A 31 4.81 -1.62 4.18
C LEU A 31 3.69 -1.46 5.22
N GLY A 32 3.16 -0.24 5.38
CA GLY A 32 2.01 0.06 6.22
C GLY A 32 0.76 -0.72 5.79
N MET A 33 0.47 -0.77 4.48
CA MET A 33 -0.61 -1.60 3.94
C MET A 33 -0.39 -3.08 4.21
N MET A 34 0.84 -3.60 4.02
CA MET A 34 1.15 -4.99 4.37
C MET A 34 0.86 -5.29 5.82
N SER A 35 1.16 -4.38 6.74
CA SER A 35 0.90 -4.54 8.18
C SER A 35 -0.58 -4.60 8.55
N LEU A 36 -1.49 -4.21 7.64
CA LEU A 36 -2.93 -4.36 7.81
C LEU A 36 -3.44 -5.73 7.32
N ILE A 37 -2.66 -6.41 6.49
CA ILE A 37 -3.02 -7.68 5.85
C ILE A 37 -2.38 -8.85 6.61
N LEU A 38 -1.08 -8.71 6.93
CA LEU A 38 -0.19 -9.76 7.46
C LEU A 38 0.90 -9.15 8.34
N ASP A 39 1.71 -9.98 9.01
CA ASP A 39 2.91 -9.54 9.75
C ASP A 39 4.11 -9.42 8.80
N PRO A 40 4.57 -8.20 8.44
CA PRO A 40 5.68 -8.03 7.51
C PRO A 40 7.02 -8.53 8.09
N HIS A 41 7.15 -8.61 9.43
CA HIS A 41 8.37 -9.12 10.07
C HIS A 41 8.50 -10.64 9.99
N ALA A 42 7.39 -11.34 9.74
CA ALA A 42 7.39 -12.77 9.50
C ALA A 42 7.84 -13.12 8.07
N VAL A 43 7.96 -12.14 7.17
CA VAL A 43 8.45 -12.34 5.80
C VAL A 43 9.97 -12.36 5.79
N GLU A 44 10.56 -13.51 5.47
CA GLU A 44 12.03 -13.69 5.43
C GLU A 44 12.59 -13.61 4.01
N GLY A 45 11.69 -13.46 3.03
CA GLY A 45 11.96 -13.58 1.62
C GLY A 45 13.08 -12.66 1.13
N ARG A 46 13.91 -13.20 0.24
CA ARG A 46 14.99 -12.46 -0.44
C ARG A 46 14.70 -12.26 -1.93
N GLN A 47 13.50 -12.60 -2.39
CA GLN A 47 13.12 -12.44 -3.78
C GLN A 47 12.67 -11.00 -3.99
N GLU A 48 13.20 -10.36 -5.03
CA GLU A 48 12.77 -9.02 -5.42
C GLU A 48 11.77 -9.14 -6.59
N VAL A 49 10.55 -8.63 -6.39
CA VAL A 49 9.51 -8.58 -7.41
C VAL A 49 9.38 -7.15 -7.90
N PRO A 50 9.57 -6.86 -9.20
CA PRO A 50 9.45 -5.51 -9.73
C PRO A 50 8.00 -5.02 -9.67
N ILE A 51 7.82 -3.76 -9.32
CA ILE A 51 6.52 -3.09 -9.22
C ILE A 51 6.64 -1.73 -9.89
N SER A 52 5.66 -1.37 -10.72
CA SER A 52 5.64 -0.08 -11.39
C SER A 52 4.22 0.42 -11.57
N ALA A 53 4.02 1.71 -11.37
CA ALA A 53 2.73 2.36 -11.58
C ALA A 53 2.90 3.72 -12.26
N GLU A 54 1.87 4.14 -12.99
CA GLU A 54 1.78 5.45 -13.63
C GLU A 54 0.47 6.14 -13.26
N ALA A 55 0.50 7.47 -13.11
CA ALA A 55 -0.68 8.26 -12.79
C ALA A 55 -0.52 9.73 -13.16
N GLY A 56 -1.61 10.49 -13.10
CA GLY A 56 -1.63 11.91 -13.51
C GLY A 56 -0.90 12.86 -12.55
N ASP A 57 -0.76 12.50 -11.27
CA ASP A 57 -0.10 13.28 -10.22
C ASP A 57 0.41 12.38 -9.09
N ALA A 58 1.18 12.93 -8.15
CA ALA A 58 1.81 12.18 -7.07
C ALA A 58 0.82 11.48 -6.11
N LYS A 59 -0.37 12.05 -5.88
CA LYS A 59 -1.39 11.43 -5.01
C LYS A 59 -2.03 10.24 -5.71
N ALA A 60 -2.43 10.43 -6.96
CA ALA A 60 -2.93 9.35 -7.79
C ALA A 60 -1.86 8.26 -8.01
N LEU A 61 -0.59 8.64 -8.08
CA LEU A 61 0.53 7.72 -8.21
C LEU A 61 0.70 6.86 -6.96
N LEU A 62 0.49 7.42 -5.76
CA LEU A 62 0.51 6.66 -4.52
C LEU A 62 -0.61 5.62 -4.48
N VAL A 63 -1.82 5.98 -4.90
CA VAL A 63 -2.95 5.04 -4.97
C VAL A 63 -2.63 3.92 -5.97
N ALA A 64 -2.17 4.27 -7.18
CA ALA A 64 -1.81 3.29 -8.21
C ALA A 64 -0.70 2.35 -7.74
N TRP A 65 0.34 2.88 -7.07
CA TRP A 65 1.40 2.09 -6.45
C TRP A 65 0.87 1.05 -5.46
N LEU A 66 0.00 1.47 -4.53
CA LEU A 66 -0.59 0.57 -3.54
C LEU A 66 -1.52 -0.45 -4.19
N SER A 67 -2.25 -0.09 -5.24
CA SER A 67 -3.06 -1.03 -6.01
C SER A 67 -2.22 -2.12 -6.68
N GLU A 68 -1.07 -1.79 -7.25
CA GLU A 68 -0.15 -2.79 -7.84
C GLU A 68 0.43 -3.73 -6.76
N VAL A 69 0.81 -3.18 -5.60
CA VAL A 69 1.27 -3.99 -4.46
C VAL A 69 0.15 -4.95 -4.01
N LEU A 70 -1.07 -4.45 -3.85
CA LEU A 70 -2.21 -5.24 -3.42
C LEU A 70 -2.55 -6.35 -4.43
N PHE A 71 -2.52 -6.04 -5.73
CA PHE A 71 -2.70 -7.02 -6.78
C PHE A 71 -1.72 -8.19 -6.67
N LEU A 72 -0.44 -7.90 -6.43
CA LEU A 72 0.59 -8.94 -6.25
C LEU A 72 0.33 -9.82 -5.02
N VAL A 73 -0.25 -9.25 -3.96
CA VAL A 73 -0.62 -10.01 -2.76
C VAL A 73 -1.84 -10.89 -3.02
N GLU A 74 -2.92 -10.33 -3.55
CA GLU A 74 -4.21 -11.02 -3.66
C GLU A 74 -4.30 -11.96 -4.88
N ALA A 75 -3.84 -11.51 -6.04
CA ALA A 75 -3.96 -12.26 -7.29
C ALA A 75 -2.78 -13.21 -7.50
N GLU A 76 -1.57 -12.78 -7.13
CA GLU A 76 -0.33 -13.54 -7.37
C GLU A 76 0.21 -14.24 -6.12
N GLY A 77 -0.38 -13.99 -4.94
CA GLY A 77 -0.05 -14.71 -3.71
C GLY A 77 1.32 -14.38 -3.13
N TRP A 78 1.76 -13.11 -3.21
CA TRP A 78 3.01 -12.65 -2.61
C TRP A 78 2.82 -12.14 -1.17
N ALA A 79 3.83 -12.36 -0.33
CA ALA A 79 4.00 -11.67 0.94
C ALA A 79 5.27 -10.82 0.89
N PHE A 80 5.16 -9.54 1.23
CA PHE A 80 6.27 -8.59 1.22
C PHE A 80 6.60 -8.10 2.64
N GLY A 81 7.88 -8.04 2.95
CA GLY A 81 8.41 -7.54 4.23
C GLY A 81 9.22 -6.24 4.11
N ASP A 82 9.59 -5.86 2.88
CA ASP A 82 10.35 -4.64 2.59
C ASP A 82 10.03 -4.15 1.16
N PHE A 83 10.20 -2.86 0.91
CA PHE A 83 9.96 -2.23 -0.38
C PHE A 83 11.09 -1.27 -0.71
N ARG A 84 11.46 -1.18 -1.99
CA ARG A 84 12.51 -0.27 -2.47
C ARG A 84 12.07 0.41 -3.74
N VAL A 85 11.88 1.72 -3.68
CA VAL A 85 11.60 2.59 -4.81
C VAL A 85 12.93 3.04 -5.40
N GLY A 86 13.20 2.64 -6.65
CA GLY A 86 14.43 3.00 -7.36
C GLY A 86 14.29 4.27 -8.21
N GLU A 87 13.07 4.55 -8.68
CA GLU A 87 12.77 5.72 -9.50
C GLU A 87 11.40 6.27 -9.09
N ILE A 88 11.33 7.56 -8.84
CA ILE A 88 10.06 8.26 -8.62
C ILE A 88 10.09 9.62 -9.31
N ALA A 89 9.03 9.88 -10.07
CA ALA A 89 8.80 11.11 -10.80
C ALA A 89 7.33 11.53 -10.64
N HIS A 90 6.94 12.64 -11.25
CA HIS A 90 5.58 13.20 -11.12
C HIS A 90 4.46 12.20 -11.47
N SER A 91 4.68 11.35 -12.47
CA SER A 91 3.66 10.48 -13.05
C SER A 91 4.06 9.00 -13.10
N LEU A 92 5.19 8.63 -12.51
CA LEU A 92 5.77 7.30 -12.63
C LEU A 92 6.50 6.94 -11.33
N VAL A 93 6.30 5.71 -10.88
CA VAL A 93 7.11 5.08 -9.84
C VAL A 93 7.56 3.71 -10.32
N ARG A 94 8.83 3.37 -10.06
CA ARG A 94 9.37 2.04 -10.24
C ARG A 94 10.12 1.63 -8.99
N GLY A 95 9.79 0.45 -8.50
CA GLY A 95 10.40 -0.13 -7.33
C GLY A 95 10.33 -1.64 -7.35
N ARG A 96 10.52 -2.21 -6.17
CA ARG A 96 10.48 -3.65 -5.95
C ARG A 96 9.95 -3.94 -4.55
N GLY A 97 9.13 -4.98 -4.45
CA GLY A 97 8.80 -5.63 -3.19
C GLY A 97 9.81 -6.73 -2.90
N VAL A 98 10.29 -6.82 -1.67
CA VAL A 98 11.17 -7.90 -1.21
C VAL A 98 10.33 -8.86 -0.38
N GLY A 99 10.25 -10.11 -0.85
CA GLY A 99 9.25 -11.04 -0.34
C GLY A 99 9.45 -12.49 -0.74
N GLU A 100 8.40 -13.27 -0.50
CA GLU A 100 8.29 -14.70 -0.79
C GLU A 100 6.82 -15.07 -1.05
N PRO A 101 6.54 -16.28 -1.61
CA PRO A 101 5.17 -16.76 -1.72
C PRO A 101 4.47 -16.79 -0.36
N LEU A 102 3.22 -16.32 -0.34
CA LEU A 102 2.39 -16.21 0.84
C LEU A 102 2.13 -17.58 1.47
N ASP A 103 2.44 -17.73 2.77
CA ASP A 103 2.03 -18.85 3.61
C ASP A 103 1.23 -18.31 4.80
N ALA A 104 -0.08 -18.53 4.77
CA ALA A 104 -1.01 -18.05 5.78
C ALA A 104 -0.66 -18.50 7.22
N ARG A 105 0.06 -19.62 7.40
CA ARG A 105 0.49 -20.10 8.72
C ARG A 105 1.74 -19.39 9.21
N LYS A 106 2.61 -18.94 8.29
CA LYS A 106 3.86 -18.23 8.59
C LYS A 106 3.60 -16.74 8.80
N HIS A 107 2.87 -16.12 7.87
CA HIS A 107 2.80 -14.66 7.76
C HIS A 107 1.72 -14.00 8.62
N GLY A 108 0.93 -14.77 9.38
CA GLY A 108 -0.01 -14.20 10.36
C GLY A 108 -1.08 -13.30 9.73
N LEU A 109 -1.80 -13.81 8.73
CA LEU A 109 -2.91 -13.09 8.09
C LEU A 109 -3.95 -12.69 9.15
N HIS A 110 -4.30 -11.41 9.19
CA HIS A 110 -5.20 -10.87 10.22
C HIS A 110 -6.15 -9.77 9.74
N GLY A 111 -6.01 -9.29 8.51
CA GLY A 111 -6.93 -8.34 7.92
C GLY A 111 -7.06 -8.55 6.41
N GLU A 112 -7.96 -7.79 5.83
CA GLU A 112 -8.23 -7.75 4.39
C GLU A 112 -8.25 -6.28 3.99
N VAL A 113 -7.56 -5.92 2.92
CA VAL A 113 -7.57 -4.59 2.34
C VAL A 113 -8.01 -4.78 0.90
N LYS A 114 -9.16 -4.25 0.52
CA LYS A 114 -9.72 -4.40 -0.83
C LYS A 114 -9.20 -3.34 -1.79
N ALA A 115 -8.95 -2.14 -1.29
CA ALA A 115 -8.44 -1.04 -2.10
C ALA A 115 -7.81 0.08 -1.26
N ALA A 116 -6.76 0.71 -1.80
CA ALA A 116 -6.36 2.05 -1.40
C ALA A 116 -7.33 3.07 -2.02
N THR A 117 -7.78 4.05 -1.23
CA THR A 117 -8.81 5.01 -1.67
C THR A 117 -8.25 6.43 -1.76
N TYR A 118 -8.97 7.27 -2.51
CA TYR A 118 -8.75 8.73 -2.51
C TYR A 118 -9.39 9.43 -1.30
N HIS A 119 -10.11 8.69 -0.44
CA HIS A 119 -10.80 9.25 0.70
C HIS A 119 -9.80 9.76 1.74
N MET A 120 -9.87 11.05 2.07
CA MET A 120 -8.93 11.72 2.98
C MET A 120 -7.44 11.53 2.63
N LEU A 121 -7.14 11.32 1.33
CA LEU A 121 -5.78 11.12 0.84
C LEU A 121 -4.94 12.40 0.98
N GLU A 122 -3.90 12.33 1.79
CA GLU A 122 -2.91 13.37 1.98
C GLU A 122 -1.54 12.88 1.52
N LEU A 123 -0.78 13.76 0.89
CA LEU A 123 0.61 13.58 0.53
C LEU A 123 1.23 14.97 0.48
N ALA A 124 2.15 15.25 1.39
CA ALA A 124 2.75 16.56 1.56
C ALA A 124 4.17 16.45 2.10
N GLU A 125 4.98 17.46 1.81
CA GLU A 125 6.28 17.70 2.43
C GLU A 125 6.14 18.84 3.44
N GLU A 126 6.50 18.59 4.70
CA GLU A 126 6.48 19.56 5.78
C GLU A 126 7.83 19.52 6.50
N ASP A 127 8.52 20.67 6.59
CA ASP A 127 9.82 20.81 7.26
C ASP A 127 10.90 19.80 6.80
N GLY A 128 10.88 19.42 5.52
CA GLY A 128 11.83 18.46 4.93
C GLY A 128 11.49 16.99 5.22
N LEU A 129 10.30 16.70 5.74
CA LEU A 129 9.76 15.36 5.92
C LEU A 129 8.52 15.17 5.07
N TRP A 130 8.49 14.06 4.33
CA TRP A 130 7.33 13.63 3.59
C TRP A 130 6.37 12.89 4.52
N LYS A 131 5.08 13.16 4.34
CA LYS A 131 3.98 12.54 5.06
C LYS A 131 2.87 12.16 4.10
N ALA A 132 2.33 10.97 4.27
CA ALA A 132 1.16 10.51 3.55
C ALA A 132 0.09 9.98 4.53
N ARG A 133 -1.19 10.26 4.24
CA ARG A 133 -2.32 9.58 4.87
C ARG A 133 -3.09 8.86 3.80
N VAL A 134 -3.33 7.56 4.01
CA VAL A 134 -4.13 6.72 3.10
C VAL A 134 -5.21 6.02 3.90
N ILE A 135 -6.44 6.05 3.39
CA ILE A 135 -7.56 5.27 3.90
C ILE A 135 -7.82 4.11 2.93
N PHE A 136 -8.03 2.94 3.50
CA PHE A 136 -8.28 1.69 2.80
C PHE A 136 -9.72 1.26 3.01
N ASP A 137 -10.30 0.72 1.94
CA ASP A 137 -11.52 -0.09 1.99
C ASP A 137 -11.14 -1.49 2.47
N VAL A 138 -11.75 -1.97 3.55
CA VAL A 138 -11.49 -3.30 4.14
C VAL A 138 -12.71 -4.20 4.08
#